data_AF-A0A843HZ88-F1
#
_entry.id   AF-A0A843HZ88-F1
#
_cell.length_a   1.000
_cell.length_b   1.000
_cell.length_c   1.000
_cell.angle_alpha   90.00
_cell.angle_beta   90.00
_cell.angle_gamma   90.00
#
_symmetry.space_group_name_H-M   'P 1'
#
loop_
_entity.id
_entity.type
_entity.pdbx_description
1 polymer ?
#
loop_
_entity_poly.entity_id
_entity_poly.type
_entity_poly.pdbx_seq_one_letter_code
_entity_poly.pdbx_strand_id
1 'polypeptide(L)'
;MAISKKLTKQLNDVEKLIVKEGEKWLDIVMCSTIIVMWRYYGWRTDRISKLIKYHEAVWNEVGADNSKSVLKLLDEECDIELTNHEGVSYRNVIFLNSDIDDGRMLTPYQWLYMRTNQIKWLETQITGSIALAIHRKEGWGFKRIKELLIHLQNVKYEFNYDRRRILDACYEETGYDWEGRTQIQTESDENA
;
A
#
# COMPACT_ATOMS: atom_id res chain seq x y z
N MET A 1 -30.62 17.70 6.95
CA MET A 1 -31.11 16.30 6.88
C MET A 1 -30.42 15.52 7.99
N ALA A 2 -31.15 14.93 8.93
CA ALA A 2 -30.54 14.14 9.99
C ALA A 2 -30.10 12.77 9.46
N ILE A 3 -28.84 12.41 9.64
CA ILE A 3 -28.31 11.08 9.29
C ILE A 3 -28.96 10.06 10.23
N SER A 4 -29.50 8.96 9.69
CA SER A 4 -30.10 7.92 10.53
C SER A 4 -29.04 7.23 11.40
N LYS A 5 -29.38 6.86 12.64
CA LYS A 5 -28.49 6.09 13.54
C LYS A 5 -27.93 4.83 12.85
N LYS A 6 -28.73 4.20 11.98
CA LYS A 6 -28.32 3.04 11.18
C LYS A 6 -27.19 3.39 10.21
N LEU A 7 -27.32 4.50 9.48
CA LEU A 7 -26.31 4.94 8.51
C LEU A 7 -25.01 5.37 9.18
N THR A 8 -25.08 6.07 10.31
CA THR A 8 -23.89 6.40 11.12
C THR A 8 -23.16 5.13 11.58
N LYS A 9 -23.91 4.11 12.03
CA LYS A 9 -23.31 2.82 12.40
C LYS A 9 -22.61 2.15 11.21
N GLN A 10 -23.26 2.10 10.05
CA GLN A 10 -22.68 1.51 8.84
C GLN A 10 -21.40 2.21 8.40
N LEU A 11 -21.36 3.55 8.48
CA LEU A 11 -20.15 4.32 8.20
C LEU A 11 -19.02 3.95 9.15
N ASN A 12 -19.28 3.93 10.46
CA ASN A 12 -18.27 3.55 11.45
C ASN A 12 -17.76 2.11 11.25
N ASP A 13 -18.64 1.18 10.89
CA ASP A 13 -18.29 -0.22 10.64
C ASP A 13 -17.39 -0.35 9.39
N VAL A 14 -17.68 0.42 8.33
CA VAL A 14 -16.85 0.46 7.12
C VAL A 14 -15.49 1.10 7.39
N GLU A 15 -15.42 2.19 8.15
CA GLU A 15 -14.14 2.81 8.51
C GLU A 15 -13.24 1.85 9.29
N LYS A 16 -13.80 1.12 10.28
CA LYS A 16 -13.06 0.09 11.00
C LYS A 16 -12.57 -1.04 10.09
N LEU A 17 -13.40 -1.43 9.12
CA LEU A 17 -13.04 -2.46 8.15
C LEU A 17 -11.90 -1.99 7.23
N ILE A 18 -11.93 -0.72 6.79
CA ILE A 18 -10.86 -0.12 5.99
C ILE A 18 -9.54 -0.12 6.74
N VAL A 19 -9.55 0.28 8.02
CA VAL A 19 -8.32 0.27 8.85
C VAL A 19 -7.78 -1.15 8.96
N LYS A 20 -8.64 -2.12 9.32
CA LYS A 20 -8.22 -3.52 9.49
C LYS A 20 -7.68 -4.14 8.19
N GLU A 21 -8.38 -3.96 7.07
CA GLU A 21 -7.91 -4.48 5.78
C GLU A 21 -6.68 -3.69 5.29
N GLY A 22 -6.59 -2.39 5.60
CA GLY A 22 -5.44 -1.55 5.29
C GLY A 22 -4.18 -2.05 5.98
N GLU A 23 -4.22 -2.30 7.28
CA GLU A 23 -3.12 -2.88 8.05
C GLU A 23 -2.69 -4.24 7.47
N LYS A 24 -3.66 -5.11 7.19
CA LYS A 24 -3.38 -6.42 6.58
C LYS A 24 -2.68 -6.29 5.23
N TRP A 25 -3.17 -5.41 4.35
CA TRP A 25 -2.57 -5.22 3.03
C TRP A 25 -1.22 -4.52 3.10
N LEU A 26 -1.04 -3.59 4.04
CA LEU A 26 0.23 -2.95 4.28
C LEU A 26 1.28 -3.98 4.65
N ASP A 27 0.99 -4.87 5.60
CA ASP A 27 1.92 -5.93 5.99
C ASP A 27 2.27 -6.85 4.82
N ILE A 28 1.25 -7.34 4.09
CA ILE A 28 1.45 -8.22 2.95
C ILE A 28 2.34 -7.56 1.90
N VAL A 29 2.03 -6.33 1.51
CA VAL A 29 2.74 -5.64 0.43
C VAL A 29 4.14 -5.20 0.86
N MET A 30 4.31 -4.69 2.08
CA MET A 30 5.61 -4.25 2.59
C MET A 30 6.56 -5.42 2.80
N CYS A 31 6.12 -6.51 3.44
CA CYS A 31 6.94 -7.72 3.58
C CYS A 31 7.26 -8.35 2.23
N SER A 32 6.30 -8.40 1.29
CA SER A 32 6.59 -8.86 -0.08
C SER A 32 7.64 -7.98 -0.76
N THR A 33 7.58 -6.67 -0.54
CA THR A 33 8.57 -5.71 -1.05
C THR A 33 9.94 -5.97 -0.45
N ILE A 34 10.02 -6.17 0.86
CA ILE A 34 11.27 -6.46 1.56
C ILE A 34 11.92 -7.73 0.99
N ILE A 35 11.15 -8.82 0.86
CA ILE A 35 11.59 -10.08 0.27
C ILE A 35 12.10 -9.85 -1.16
N VAL A 36 11.35 -9.13 -2.01
CA VAL A 36 11.74 -8.86 -3.39
C VAL A 36 13.03 -8.03 -3.47
N MET A 37 13.12 -6.96 -2.68
CA MET A 37 14.30 -6.10 -2.62
C MET A 37 15.54 -6.87 -2.18
N TRP A 38 15.37 -7.79 -1.23
CA TRP A 38 16.43 -8.66 -0.76
C TRP A 38 16.87 -9.69 -1.81
N ARG A 39 15.92 -10.48 -2.34
CA ARG A 39 16.15 -11.59 -3.27
C ARG A 39 16.73 -11.12 -4.62
N TYR A 40 16.13 -10.09 -5.21
CA TYR A 40 16.38 -9.75 -6.62
C TYR A 40 17.26 -8.52 -6.81
N TYR A 41 17.31 -7.62 -5.84
CA TYR A 41 18.00 -6.34 -5.97
C TYR A 41 19.16 -6.16 -4.98
N GLY A 42 19.38 -7.13 -4.08
CA GLY A 42 20.48 -7.14 -3.12
C GLY A 42 20.39 -6.05 -2.06
N TRP A 43 19.21 -5.47 -1.84
CA TRP A 43 19.03 -4.46 -0.80
C TRP A 43 19.11 -5.11 0.58
N ARG A 44 19.54 -4.31 1.55
CA ARG A 44 19.68 -4.69 2.96
C ARG A 44 18.87 -3.75 3.83
N THR A 45 18.79 -4.09 5.10
CA THR A 45 17.91 -3.50 6.12
C THR A 45 17.92 -1.97 6.10
N ASP A 46 19.10 -1.34 6.03
CA ASP A 46 19.26 0.12 6.05
C ASP A 46 18.55 0.82 4.88
N ARG A 47 18.67 0.27 3.67
CA ARG A 47 18.03 0.82 2.46
C ARG A 47 16.54 0.49 2.44
N ILE A 48 16.17 -0.69 2.91
CA ILE A 48 14.77 -1.10 3.09
C ILE A 48 14.05 -0.15 4.07
N SER A 49 14.66 0.18 5.20
CA SER A 49 14.07 1.12 6.16
C SER A 49 13.86 2.52 5.57
N LYS A 50 14.72 2.97 4.65
CA LYS A 50 14.51 4.22 3.91
C LYS A 50 13.32 4.15 2.96
N LEU A 51 13.13 3.02 2.28
CA LEU A 51 11.98 2.81 1.40
C LEU A 51 10.65 2.95 2.13
N ILE A 52 10.55 2.44 3.35
CA ILE A 52 9.34 2.58 4.18
C ILE A 52 8.99 4.06 4.38
N LYS A 53 9.99 4.89 4.74
CA LYS A 53 9.80 6.34 4.90
C LYS A 53 9.42 7.01 3.58
N TYR A 54 9.94 6.54 2.46
CA TYR A 54 9.60 7.08 1.14
C TYR A 54 8.16 6.73 0.73
N HIS A 55 7.73 5.50 1.01
CA HIS A 55 6.35 5.07 0.85
C HIS A 55 5.40 5.95 1.69
N GLU A 56 5.69 6.16 2.97
CA GLU A 56 4.90 7.03 3.85
C GLU A 56 4.82 8.48 3.31
N ALA A 57 5.93 9.01 2.79
CA ALA A 57 5.95 10.34 2.19
C ALA A 57 5.02 10.45 0.97
N VAL A 58 5.02 9.45 0.09
CA VAL A 58 4.09 9.38 -1.05
C VAL A 58 2.65 9.27 -0.55
N TRP A 59 2.40 8.41 0.43
CA TRP A 59 1.05 8.20 0.98
C TRP A 59 0.48 9.46 1.62
N ASN A 60 1.31 10.21 2.35
CA ASN A 60 0.92 11.47 2.96
C ASN A 60 0.69 12.57 1.91
N GLU A 61 1.49 12.61 0.83
CA GLU A 61 1.30 13.57 -0.26
C GLU A 61 -0.08 13.41 -0.92
N VAL A 62 -0.46 12.19 -1.27
CA VAL A 62 -1.76 11.92 -1.90
C VAL A 62 -2.92 12.06 -0.92
N GLY A 63 -2.69 11.85 0.38
CA GLY A 63 -3.69 12.06 1.41
C GLY A 63 -3.97 13.54 1.70
N ALA A 64 -3.07 14.45 1.32
CA ALA A 64 -3.20 15.88 1.56
C ALA A 64 -3.98 16.62 0.46
N ASP A 65 -4.20 15.99 -0.70
CA ASP A 65 -4.80 16.61 -1.87
C ASP A 65 -5.80 15.65 -2.54
N ASN A 66 -7.09 15.99 -2.48
CA ASN A 66 -8.18 15.18 -3.02
C ASN A 66 -8.13 15.02 -4.56
N SER A 67 -7.35 15.83 -5.27
CA SER A 67 -7.14 15.73 -6.73
C SER A 67 -6.07 14.68 -7.11
N LYS A 68 -5.30 14.21 -6.12
CA LYS A 68 -4.22 13.25 -6.30
C LYS A 68 -4.66 11.87 -5.84
N SER A 69 -4.34 10.86 -6.65
CA SER A 69 -4.38 9.47 -6.22
C SER A 69 -3.06 8.80 -6.57
N VAL A 70 -2.67 7.81 -5.76
CA VAL A 70 -1.44 7.05 -6.00
C VAL A 70 -1.43 6.45 -7.42
N LEU A 71 -2.57 5.91 -7.84
CA LEU A 71 -2.68 5.19 -9.11
C LEU A 71 -2.63 6.15 -10.31
N LYS A 72 -3.24 7.33 -10.18
CA LYS A 72 -3.16 8.40 -11.18
C LYS A 72 -1.72 8.89 -11.33
N LEU A 73 -1.03 9.19 -10.22
CA LEU A 73 0.36 9.64 -10.26
C LEU A 73 1.31 8.57 -10.81
N LEU A 74 1.10 7.30 -10.48
CA LEU A 74 1.91 6.21 -11.02
C LEU A 74 1.73 6.08 -12.54
N ASP A 75 0.49 6.18 -13.04
CA ASP A 75 0.19 6.15 -14.47
C ASP A 75 0.85 7.34 -15.19
N GLU A 76 0.69 8.55 -14.65
CA GLU A 76 1.25 9.79 -15.22
C GLU A 76 2.79 9.83 -15.22
N GLU A 77 3.44 9.35 -14.15
CA GLU A 77 4.92 9.44 -14.01
C GLU A 77 5.65 8.21 -14.55
N CYS A 78 5.04 7.03 -14.46
CA CYS A 78 5.70 5.76 -14.81
C CYS A 78 5.13 5.07 -16.05
N ASP A 79 4.01 5.55 -16.63
CA ASP A 79 3.28 4.88 -17.71
C ASP A 79 2.91 3.43 -17.31
N ILE A 80 2.41 3.31 -16.08
CA ILE A 80 1.99 2.05 -15.45
C ILE A 80 0.60 2.21 -14.87
N GLU A 81 -0.35 1.53 -15.52
CA GLU A 81 -1.70 1.36 -15.00
C GLU A 81 -1.78 0.08 -14.16
N LEU A 82 -2.14 0.22 -12.89
CA LEU A 82 -2.48 -0.91 -12.02
C LEU A 82 -3.98 -1.13 -11.98
N THR A 83 -4.39 -2.39 -12.10
CA THR A 83 -5.77 -2.84 -11.90
C THR A 83 -5.93 -3.48 -10.52
N ASN A 84 -7.14 -3.46 -9.98
CA ASN A 84 -7.44 -4.26 -8.78
C ASN A 84 -7.45 -5.77 -9.10
N HIS A 85 -7.67 -6.62 -8.09
CA HIS A 85 -7.77 -8.08 -8.25
C HIS A 85 -8.89 -8.55 -9.20
N GLU A 86 -9.89 -7.72 -9.45
CA GLU A 86 -11.00 -8.00 -10.37
C GLU A 86 -10.66 -7.59 -11.83
N GLY A 87 -9.46 -7.06 -12.09
CA GLY A 87 -9.05 -6.54 -13.39
C GLY A 87 -9.68 -5.19 -13.74
N VAL A 88 -10.29 -4.50 -12.77
CA VAL A 88 -10.92 -3.20 -12.97
C VAL A 88 -9.83 -2.13 -13.00
N SER A 89 -9.92 -1.21 -13.96
CA SER A 89 -9.08 -0.02 -14.06
C SER A 89 -9.49 1.06 -13.07
N TYR A 90 -8.51 1.74 -12.47
CA TYR A 90 -8.77 2.86 -11.55
C TYR A 90 -9.45 4.04 -12.25
N ARG A 91 -9.30 4.15 -13.58
CA ARG A 91 -9.95 5.16 -14.42
C ARG A 91 -11.47 4.98 -14.52
N ASN A 92 -12.00 3.86 -14.03
CA ASN A 92 -13.45 3.64 -13.92
C ASN A 92 -13.99 3.98 -12.52
N VAL A 93 -13.15 4.50 -11.63
CA VAL A 93 -13.46 4.67 -10.21
C VAL A 93 -13.30 6.13 -9.81
N ILE A 94 -14.44 6.83 -9.72
CA ILE A 94 -14.54 8.28 -9.47
C ILE A 94 -13.65 8.77 -8.33
N PHE A 95 -13.56 8.04 -7.22
CA PHE A 95 -12.77 8.49 -6.06
C PHE A 95 -11.25 8.34 -6.24
N LEU A 96 -10.80 7.63 -7.27
CA LEU A 96 -9.39 7.44 -7.61
C LEU A 96 -8.94 8.28 -8.80
N ASN A 97 -9.87 8.85 -9.57
CA ASN A 97 -9.53 9.50 -10.84
C ASN A 97 -10.26 10.83 -11.10
N SER A 98 -11.27 11.19 -10.32
CA SER A 98 -11.97 12.46 -10.47
C SER A 98 -11.48 13.45 -9.42
N ASP A 99 -11.30 14.70 -9.84
CA ASP A 99 -11.24 15.83 -8.92
C ASP A 99 -12.64 15.96 -8.31
N ILE A 100 -12.83 15.40 -7.12
CA ILE A 100 -14.04 15.64 -6.34
C ILE A 100 -13.93 17.07 -5.82
N ASP A 101 -14.27 18.00 -6.71
CA ASP A 101 -14.26 19.43 -6.46
C ASP A 101 -15.10 19.75 -5.21
N ASP A 102 -14.56 20.62 -4.36
CA ASP A 102 -14.97 20.97 -2.97
C ASP A 102 -16.41 21.58 -2.82
N GLY A 103 -17.31 21.31 -3.77
CA GLY A 103 -18.70 21.80 -3.78
C GLY A 103 -19.78 20.72 -3.91
N ARG A 104 -19.46 19.49 -4.32
CA ARG A 104 -20.42 18.37 -4.30
C ARG A 104 -20.24 17.57 -3.01
N MET A 105 -20.91 17.99 -1.94
CA MET A 105 -21.03 17.14 -0.75
C MET A 105 -21.68 15.81 -1.14
N LEU A 106 -20.88 14.74 -1.14
CA LEU A 106 -21.39 13.39 -1.31
C LEU A 106 -22.41 13.14 -0.21
N THR A 107 -23.57 12.61 -0.59
CA THR A 107 -24.53 12.16 0.41
C THR A 107 -23.90 11.06 1.27
N PRO A 108 -24.33 10.87 2.53
CA PRO A 108 -23.76 9.83 3.39
C PRO A 108 -23.85 8.41 2.78
N TYR A 109 -24.84 8.15 1.92
CA TYR A 109 -24.95 6.89 1.17
C TYR A 109 -23.91 6.77 0.05
N GLN A 110 -23.65 7.84 -0.69
CA GLN A 110 -22.58 7.88 -1.69
C GLN A 110 -21.21 7.73 -1.02
N TRP A 111 -21.01 8.38 0.13
CA TRP A 111 -19.80 8.20 0.93
C TRP A 111 -19.63 6.75 1.38
N LEU A 112 -20.68 6.14 1.95
CA LEU A 112 -20.65 4.73 2.35
C LEU A 112 -20.30 3.81 1.18
N TYR A 113 -20.92 4.04 0.01
CA TYR A 113 -20.64 3.29 -1.21
C TYR A 113 -19.18 3.45 -1.65
N MET A 114 -18.65 4.67 -1.65
CA MET A 114 -17.26 4.93 -2.00
C MET A 114 -16.27 4.25 -1.06
N ARG A 115 -16.45 4.41 0.26
CA ARG A 115 -15.58 3.80 1.27
C ARG A 115 -15.62 2.27 1.21
N THR A 116 -16.80 1.68 0.97
CA THR A 116 -16.93 0.23 0.76
C THR A 116 -16.13 -0.25 -0.45
N ASN A 117 -16.17 0.50 -1.56
CA ASN A 117 -15.40 0.15 -2.76
C ASN A 117 -13.90 0.35 -2.57
N GLN A 118 -13.47 1.34 -1.78
CA GLN A 118 -12.05 1.60 -1.51
C GLN A 118 -11.30 0.40 -0.96
N ILE A 119 -11.97 -0.45 -0.17
CA ILE A 119 -11.38 -1.68 0.39
C ILE A 119 -10.77 -2.56 -0.71
N LYS A 120 -11.43 -2.63 -1.88
CA LYS A 120 -10.97 -3.42 -3.03
C LYS A 120 -9.68 -2.90 -3.68
N TRP A 121 -9.26 -1.69 -3.32
CA TRP A 121 -8.15 -0.97 -3.93
C TRP A 121 -6.97 -0.75 -2.98
N LEU A 122 -7.08 -1.19 -1.71
CA LEU A 122 -6.05 -0.94 -0.70
C LEU A 122 -4.70 -1.55 -1.11
N GLU A 123 -4.70 -2.83 -1.48
CA GLU A 123 -3.52 -3.56 -1.96
C GLU A 123 -2.82 -2.83 -3.11
N THR A 124 -3.61 -2.41 -4.11
CA THR A 124 -3.12 -1.81 -5.34
C THR A 124 -2.58 -0.41 -5.09
N GLN A 125 -3.24 0.38 -4.23
CA GLN A 125 -2.75 1.70 -3.82
C GLN A 125 -1.44 1.59 -3.03
N ILE A 126 -1.34 0.65 -2.08
CA ILE A 126 -0.11 0.46 -1.31
C ILE A 126 1.02 0.03 -2.25
N THR A 127 0.77 -0.93 -3.15
CA THR A 127 1.73 -1.36 -4.17
C THR A 127 2.18 -0.20 -5.06
N GLY A 128 1.24 0.60 -5.55
CA GLY A 128 1.53 1.75 -6.40
C GLY A 128 2.38 2.81 -5.69
N SER A 129 2.16 3.02 -4.39
CA SER A 129 2.90 4.04 -3.64
C SER A 129 4.36 3.63 -3.40
N ILE A 130 4.63 2.33 -3.26
CA ILE A 130 5.98 1.77 -3.22
C ILE A 130 6.67 1.95 -4.57
N ALA A 131 5.98 1.61 -5.66
CA ALA A 131 6.50 1.79 -7.01
C ALA A 131 6.87 3.26 -7.29
N LEU A 132 5.97 4.18 -6.93
CA LEU A 132 6.18 5.62 -7.07
C LEU A 132 7.32 6.13 -6.18
N ALA A 133 7.40 5.65 -4.93
CA ALA A 133 8.49 5.98 -4.02
C ALA A 133 9.85 5.57 -4.58
N ILE A 134 9.96 4.36 -5.12
CA ILE A 134 11.20 3.84 -5.74
C ILE A 134 11.53 4.61 -7.01
N HIS A 135 10.55 4.86 -7.87
CA HIS A 135 10.73 5.66 -9.07
C HIS A 135 11.34 7.02 -8.73
N ARG A 136 10.73 7.76 -7.79
CA ARG A 136 11.11 9.13 -7.44
C ARG A 136 12.41 9.23 -6.63
N LYS A 137 12.67 8.27 -5.73
CA LYS A 137 13.82 8.36 -4.80
C LYS A 137 15.06 7.61 -5.27
N GLU A 138 14.87 6.55 -6.06
CA GLU A 138 15.96 5.70 -6.55
C GLU A 138 16.15 5.81 -8.07
N GLY A 139 15.29 6.57 -8.77
CA GLY A 139 15.41 6.85 -10.20
C GLY A 139 15.11 5.63 -11.08
N TRP A 140 14.34 4.65 -10.60
CA TRP A 140 14.02 3.47 -11.39
C TRP A 140 13.09 3.83 -12.55
N GLY A 141 13.51 3.51 -13.77
CA GLY A 141 12.67 3.68 -14.95
C GLY A 141 11.56 2.63 -15.06
N PHE A 142 10.62 2.87 -15.98
CA PHE A 142 9.39 2.08 -16.15
C PHE A 142 9.62 0.57 -16.25
N LYS A 143 10.65 0.11 -17.00
CA LYS A 143 10.91 -1.34 -17.18
C LYS A 143 11.20 -2.01 -15.85
N ARG A 144 12.03 -1.38 -15.03
CA ARG A 144 12.46 -1.91 -13.74
C ARG A 144 11.31 -1.88 -12.72
N ILE A 145 10.44 -0.87 -12.79
CA ILE A 145 9.21 -0.85 -11.98
C ILE A 145 8.24 -1.96 -12.42
N LYS A 146 8.07 -2.22 -13.73
CA LYS A 146 7.24 -3.34 -14.22
C LYS A 146 7.79 -4.70 -13.73
N GLU A 147 9.10 -4.90 -13.80
CA GLU A 147 9.76 -6.10 -13.25
C GLU A 147 9.55 -6.24 -11.74
N LEU A 148 9.71 -5.15 -10.98
CA LEU A 148 9.41 -5.12 -9.55
C LEU A 148 7.98 -5.59 -9.25
N LEU A 149 7.00 -5.04 -9.98
CA LEU A 149 5.59 -5.38 -9.78
C LEU A 149 5.31 -6.87 -10.05
N ILE A 150 5.97 -7.45 -11.06
CA ILE A 150 5.90 -8.89 -11.34
C ILE A 150 6.50 -9.70 -10.18
N HIS A 151 7.68 -9.31 -9.67
CA HIS A 151 8.30 -10.00 -8.54
C HIS A 151 7.47 -9.90 -7.26
N LEU A 152 6.89 -8.73 -6.98
CA LEU A 152 5.97 -8.52 -5.86
C LEU A 152 4.76 -9.44 -5.97
N GLN A 153 4.18 -9.54 -7.16
CA GLN A 153 3.04 -10.39 -7.40
C GLN A 153 3.37 -11.87 -7.21
N ASN A 154 4.54 -12.31 -7.68
CA ASN A 154 5.00 -13.69 -7.51
C ASN A 154 5.20 -14.05 -6.03
N VAL A 155 5.81 -13.16 -5.24
CA VAL A 155 5.98 -13.38 -3.79
C VAL A 155 4.61 -13.45 -3.09
N LYS A 156 3.68 -12.55 -3.38
CA LYS A 156 2.32 -12.62 -2.81
C LYS A 156 1.62 -13.94 -3.16
N TYR A 157 1.77 -14.43 -4.39
CA TYR A 157 1.22 -15.73 -4.80
C TYR A 157 1.91 -16.93 -4.14
N GLU A 158 3.24 -16.91 -3.99
CA GLU A 158 4.03 -17.96 -3.32
C GLU A 158 3.48 -18.26 -1.91
N PHE A 159 3.09 -17.21 -1.20
CA PHE A 159 2.52 -17.30 0.14
C PHE A 159 0.97 -17.23 0.18
N ASN A 160 0.31 -17.32 -0.98
CA ASN A 160 -1.15 -17.30 -1.13
C ASN A 160 -1.83 -16.10 -0.44
N TYR A 161 -1.20 -14.94 -0.46
CA TYR A 161 -1.67 -13.71 0.22
C TYR A 161 -1.93 -13.90 1.73
N ASP A 162 -1.34 -14.92 2.34
CA ASP A 162 -1.49 -15.17 3.76
C ASP A 162 -0.57 -14.23 4.55
N ARG A 163 -1.19 -13.29 5.29
CA ARG A 163 -0.48 -12.28 6.09
C ARG A 163 0.57 -12.92 7.00
N ARG A 164 0.23 -14.02 7.67
CA ARG A 164 1.11 -14.62 8.68
C ARG A 164 2.31 -15.28 8.02
N ARG A 165 2.08 -16.06 6.97
CA ARG A 165 3.15 -16.75 6.22
C ARG A 165 4.12 -15.76 5.59
N ILE A 166 3.62 -14.64 5.06
CA ILE A 166 4.46 -13.58 4.48
C ILE A 166 5.31 -12.89 5.55
N LEU A 167 4.74 -12.59 6.71
CA LEU A 167 5.47 -11.98 7.84
C LEU A 167 6.61 -12.88 8.31
N ASP A 168 6.30 -14.15 8.55
CA ASP A 168 7.28 -15.14 9.01
C ASP A 168 8.39 -15.32 7.96
N ALA A 169 8.04 -15.48 6.68
CA ALA A 169 9.03 -15.59 5.59
C ALA A 169 9.90 -14.33 5.44
N CYS A 170 9.32 -13.13 5.59
CA CYS A 170 10.07 -11.88 5.53
C CYS A 170 11.18 -11.84 6.59
N TYR A 171 10.84 -12.21 7.83
CA TYR A 171 11.80 -12.27 8.92
C TYR A 171 12.85 -13.36 8.68
N GLU A 172 12.42 -14.58 8.34
CA GLU A 172 13.32 -15.72 8.12
C GLU A 172 14.34 -15.47 7.00
N GLU A 173 13.95 -14.80 5.92
CA GLU A 173 14.82 -14.58 4.77
C GLU A 173 15.73 -13.35 4.88
N THR A 174 15.24 -12.30 5.52
CA THR A 174 15.89 -10.98 5.47
C THR A 174 16.38 -10.50 6.83
N GLY A 175 15.95 -11.15 7.92
CA GLY A 175 16.11 -10.66 9.28
C GLY A 175 15.36 -9.36 9.56
N TYR A 176 14.57 -8.85 8.59
CA TYR A 176 13.78 -7.65 8.77
C TYR A 176 12.50 -7.97 9.52
N ASP A 177 12.33 -7.30 10.64
CA ASP A 177 11.17 -7.46 11.48
C ASP A 177 10.20 -6.27 11.29
N TRP A 178 9.17 -6.53 10.50
CA TRP A 178 8.15 -5.55 10.15
C TRP A 178 7.21 -5.21 11.32
N GLU A 179 6.96 -6.15 12.23
CA GLU A 179 6.04 -5.95 13.36
C GLU A 179 6.73 -5.50 14.66
N GLY A 180 8.06 -5.36 14.68
CA GLY A 180 8.80 -4.95 15.88
C GLY A 180 9.07 -6.07 16.91
N ARG A 181 9.06 -7.35 16.50
CA ARG A 181 9.50 -8.55 17.25
C ARG A 181 11.00 -8.63 17.61
N THR A 182 11.83 -7.71 17.13
CA THR A 182 13.26 -7.55 17.47
C THR A 182 13.55 -6.07 17.72
N GLN A 183 12.90 -5.51 18.73
CA GLN A 183 13.67 -4.75 19.71
C GLN A 183 14.20 -5.78 20.71
N ILE A 184 15.51 -5.77 20.98
CA ILE A 184 16.28 -6.71 21.84
C ILE A 184 16.93 -7.87 21.07
N GLN A 185 18.05 -7.59 20.39
CA GLN A 185 19.31 -8.34 20.51
C GLN A 185 20.36 -7.75 19.55
N THR A 186 20.98 -6.64 19.95
CA THR A 186 22.31 -6.20 19.45
C THR A 186 22.98 -5.18 20.38
N GLU A 187 22.62 -5.15 21.68
CA GLU A 187 23.34 -4.37 22.70
C GLU A 187 23.90 -5.26 23.84
N SER A 188 24.01 -6.57 23.66
CA SER A 188 24.60 -7.47 24.68
C SER A 188 25.98 -8.03 24.35
N ASP A 189 26.51 -7.81 23.15
CA ASP A 189 27.77 -8.46 22.72
C ASP A 189 28.98 -7.49 22.66
N GLU A 190 28.88 -6.32 23.30
CA GLU A 190 30.02 -5.42 23.52
C GLU A 190 30.46 -5.30 24.99
N ASN A 191 29.96 -6.13 25.91
CA ASN A 191 30.43 -6.16 27.31
C ASN A 191 30.43 -7.58 27.94
N ALA A 192 31.03 -8.57 27.29
CA ALA A 192 31.39 -9.85 27.91
C ALA A 192 32.76 -10.36 27.43
#